data_AF-A0A8S3EWT3-F1
#
_entry.id   AF-A0A8S3EWT3-F1
#
_cell.length_a   1.000
_cell.length_b   1.000
_cell.length_c   1.000
_cell.angle_alpha   90.00
_cell.angle_beta   90.00
_cell.angle_gamma   90.00
#
_symmetry.space_group_name_H-M   'P 1'
#
loop_
_entity.id
_entity.type
_entity.pdbx_description
1 polymer ?
#
loop_
_entity_poly.entity_id
_entity_poly.type
_entity_poly.pdbx_seq_one_letter_code
_entity_poly.pdbx_strand_id
1 'polypeptide(L)'
;LVTFDNLPSISTRYDEQQAIRIDDEEINSQATANYDKQAIWSINELNKNRTSWLAYVYLSRYFHSNFSYDNAIDCLRCALIYGSNNDDIVLTELANIVFRYGYIRDAIIFIQRALDFHLKSQTTNVRSLFIRSILHYYLGNLCTIDNRFVLAIQFYNRTKILLERITKMSDDQQLE
;
A
#
# COMPACT_ATOMS: atom_id res chain seq x y z
N LEU A 1 1.67 -1.19 21.57
CA LEU A 1 0.38 -1.17 20.84
C LEU A 1 0.11 0.26 20.41
N VAL A 2 0.14 0.54 19.11
CA VAL A 2 -0.35 1.83 18.57
C VAL A 2 -1.79 1.58 18.15
N THR A 3 -2.73 2.07 18.95
CA THR A 3 -4.14 2.12 18.58
C THR A 3 -4.38 3.38 17.76
N PHE A 4 -5.01 3.22 16.59
CA PHE A 4 -5.38 4.34 15.72
C PHE A 4 -6.58 5.14 16.28
N ASP A 5 -7.09 4.73 17.44
CA ASP A 5 -8.16 5.37 18.22
C ASP A 5 -7.87 6.85 18.54
N ASN A 6 -6.61 7.27 18.49
CA ASN A 6 -6.20 8.66 18.71
C ASN A 6 -6.18 9.52 17.43
N LEU A 7 -6.57 8.99 16.27
CA LEU A 7 -6.75 9.81 15.06
C LEU A 7 -8.18 10.38 15.09
N PRO A 8 -8.36 11.71 15.31
CA PRO A 8 -9.67 12.34 15.39
C PRO A 8 -10.49 12.20 14.10
N SER A 9 -9.86 11.81 12.99
CA SER A 9 -10.47 11.52 11.71
C SER A 9 -11.18 10.16 11.63
N ILE A 10 -10.87 9.23 12.53
CA ILE A 10 -11.34 7.85 12.47
C ILE A 10 -12.70 7.68 13.14
N SER A 11 -12.94 8.20 14.36
CA SER A 11 -14.21 7.90 15.06
C SER A 11 -15.40 8.77 14.63
N THR A 12 -15.18 9.98 14.14
CA THR A 12 -16.26 10.96 13.87
C THR A 12 -16.71 11.04 12.40
N ARG A 13 -16.22 10.18 11.49
CA ARG A 13 -16.56 10.25 10.05
C ARG A 13 -17.25 9.01 9.48
N TYR A 14 -17.64 8.06 10.33
CA TYR A 14 -18.36 6.86 9.90
C TYR A 14 -19.76 7.17 9.32
N ASP A 15 -20.35 8.32 9.62
CA ASP A 15 -21.74 8.64 9.25
C ASP A 15 -21.90 9.50 7.98
N GLU A 16 -20.87 10.24 7.55
CA GLU A 16 -21.04 11.29 6.52
C GLU A 16 -20.40 11.00 5.16
N GLN A 17 -19.55 9.99 5.03
CA GLN A 17 -18.87 9.70 3.76
C GLN A 17 -19.65 8.63 2.99
N GLN A 18 -20.57 9.08 2.12
CA GLN A 18 -20.91 8.33 0.92
C GLN A 18 -19.61 8.05 0.17
N ALA A 19 -19.04 6.88 0.43
CA ALA A 19 -17.86 6.38 -0.24
C ALA A 19 -18.05 6.58 -1.74
N ILE A 20 -17.09 7.24 -2.39
CA ILE A 20 -16.94 7.17 -3.84
C ILE A 20 -16.61 5.71 -4.11
N ARG A 21 -17.65 4.88 -4.27
CA ARG A 21 -17.51 3.50 -4.75
C ARG A 21 -17.09 3.63 -6.19
N ILE A 22 -15.81 3.43 -6.44
CA ILE A 22 -15.34 3.16 -7.79
C ILE A 22 -15.76 1.71 -8.04
N ASP A 23 -16.97 1.54 -8.58
CA ASP A 23 -17.57 0.25 -8.89
C ASP A 23 -16.85 -0.35 -10.11
N ASP A 24 -15.74 -1.06 -9.85
CA ASP A 24 -15.01 -1.86 -10.84
C ASP A 24 -15.59 -3.29 -10.93
N GLU A 25 -16.91 -3.44 -11.13
CA GLU A 25 -17.62 -4.73 -10.99
C GLU A 25 -17.11 -5.85 -11.93
N GLU A 26 -16.54 -5.51 -13.10
CA GLU A 26 -16.20 -6.50 -14.14
C GLU A 26 -14.77 -7.07 -14.03
N ILE A 27 -13.82 -6.32 -13.44
CA ILE A 27 -12.45 -6.79 -13.14
C ILE A 27 -12.44 -7.74 -11.92
N ASN A 28 -13.53 -7.73 -11.15
CA ASN A 28 -13.56 -8.27 -9.80
C ASN A 28 -13.75 -9.80 -9.73
N SER A 29 -14.35 -10.48 -10.72
CA SER A 29 -14.71 -11.90 -10.60
C SER A 29 -13.51 -12.87 -10.58
N GLN A 30 -12.49 -12.61 -11.40
CA GLN A 30 -11.27 -13.42 -11.41
C GLN A 30 -10.32 -13.03 -10.26
N ALA A 31 -10.35 -11.76 -9.84
CA ALA A 31 -9.59 -11.25 -8.72
C ALA A 31 -10.12 -11.80 -7.37
N THR A 32 -11.44 -11.85 -7.18
CA THR A 32 -12.08 -12.44 -5.98
C THR A 32 -11.79 -13.92 -5.86
N ALA A 33 -11.91 -14.69 -6.94
CA ALA A 33 -11.54 -16.11 -6.95
C ALA A 33 -10.05 -16.35 -6.62
N ASN A 34 -9.17 -15.38 -6.90
CA ASN A 34 -7.77 -15.42 -6.50
C ASN A 34 -7.60 -15.10 -5.01
N TYR A 35 -8.37 -14.16 -4.46
CA TYR A 35 -8.34 -13.84 -3.03
C TYR A 35 -8.86 -14.98 -2.15
N ASP A 36 -9.88 -15.72 -2.59
CA ASP A 36 -10.37 -16.90 -1.85
C ASP A 36 -9.29 -17.98 -1.70
N LYS A 37 -8.57 -18.27 -2.80
CA LYS A 37 -7.44 -19.22 -2.78
C LYS A 37 -6.30 -18.72 -1.89
N GLN A 38 -6.00 -17.42 -1.95
CA GLN A 38 -5.01 -16.79 -1.08
C GLN A 38 -5.42 -16.86 0.39
N ALA A 39 -6.70 -16.69 0.71
CA ALA A 39 -7.22 -16.80 2.07
C ALA A 39 -7.06 -18.22 2.63
N ILE A 40 -7.41 -19.25 1.84
CA ILE A 40 -7.23 -20.65 2.24
C ILE A 40 -5.77 -20.96 2.51
N TRP A 41 -4.86 -20.52 1.62
CA TRP A 41 -3.43 -20.65 1.85
C TRP A 41 -2.99 -19.93 3.14
N SER A 42 -3.47 -18.71 3.36
CA SER A 42 -3.11 -17.89 4.51
C SER A 42 -3.53 -18.54 5.83
N ILE A 43 -4.73 -19.11 5.89
CA ILE A 43 -5.22 -19.84 7.08
C ILE A 43 -4.33 -21.05 7.37
N ASN A 44 -3.99 -21.83 6.32
CA ASN A 44 -3.11 -22.98 6.47
C ASN A 44 -1.69 -22.59 6.90
N GLU A 45 -1.19 -21.46 6.41
CA GLU A 45 0.12 -20.93 6.80
C GLU A 45 0.10 -20.43 8.24
N LEU A 46 -0.92 -19.67 8.65
CA LEU A 46 -1.06 -19.18 10.03
C LEU A 46 -1.22 -20.32 11.05
N ASN A 47 -1.79 -21.45 10.65
CA ASN A 47 -1.84 -22.65 11.49
C ASN A 47 -0.44 -23.24 11.77
N LYS A 48 0.49 -23.10 10.82
CA LYS A 48 1.89 -23.57 10.96
C LYS A 48 2.78 -22.50 11.59
N ASN A 49 2.58 -21.25 11.21
CA ASN A 49 3.39 -20.10 11.57
C ASN A 49 2.49 -18.88 11.82
N ARG A 50 2.12 -18.68 13.10
CA ARG A 50 1.26 -17.57 13.52
C ARG A 50 1.91 -16.19 13.36
N THR A 51 3.20 -16.10 13.06
CA THR A 51 3.91 -14.83 12.84
C THR A 51 4.21 -14.59 11.35
N SER A 52 3.51 -15.28 10.44
CA SER A 52 3.69 -15.06 9.00
C SER A 52 3.05 -13.75 8.56
N TRP A 53 3.86 -12.69 8.41
CA TRP A 53 3.39 -11.38 7.95
C TRP A 53 2.72 -11.44 6.56
N LEU A 54 3.24 -12.28 5.65
CA LEU A 54 2.71 -12.43 4.29
C LEU A 54 1.32 -13.08 4.30
N ALA A 55 1.10 -14.06 5.17
CA ALA A 55 -0.22 -14.67 5.33
C ALA A 55 -1.25 -13.66 5.83
N TYR A 56 -0.87 -12.76 6.74
CA TYR A 56 -1.74 -11.66 7.15
C TYR A 56 -2.03 -10.66 6.01
N VAL A 57 -1.06 -10.34 5.15
CA VAL A 57 -1.29 -9.47 3.97
C VAL A 57 -2.26 -10.10 2.97
N TYR A 58 -2.16 -11.40 2.71
CA TYR A 58 -3.09 -12.07 1.81
C TYR A 58 -4.49 -12.21 2.42
N LEU A 59 -4.56 -12.48 3.74
CA LEU A 59 -5.84 -12.53 4.44
C LEU A 59 -6.54 -11.16 4.47
N SER A 60 -5.78 -10.05 4.57
CA SER A 60 -6.38 -8.72 4.53
C SER A 60 -7.02 -8.40 3.17
N ARG A 61 -6.44 -8.87 2.06
CA ARG A 61 -7.02 -8.68 0.72
C ARG A 61 -8.37 -9.39 0.57
N TYR A 62 -8.49 -10.59 1.12
CA TYR A 62 -9.76 -11.31 1.18
C TYR A 62 -10.81 -10.58 2.00
N PHE A 63 -10.46 -10.09 3.19
CA PHE A 63 -11.40 -9.32 3.99
C PHE A 63 -11.81 -8.00 3.31
N HIS A 64 -10.85 -7.34 2.65
CA HIS A 64 -11.11 -6.13 1.87
C HIS A 64 -12.07 -6.39 0.70
N SER A 65 -11.88 -7.48 -0.06
CA SER A 65 -12.79 -7.83 -1.17
C SER A 65 -14.20 -8.20 -0.70
N ASN A 66 -14.34 -8.67 0.54
CA ASN A 66 -15.61 -8.99 1.16
C ASN A 66 -16.19 -7.84 2.01
N PHE A 67 -15.70 -6.60 1.82
CA PHE A 67 -16.17 -5.40 2.51
C PHE A 67 -16.09 -5.49 4.06
N SER A 68 -15.16 -6.30 4.58
CA SER A 68 -14.92 -6.49 6.01
C SER A 68 -13.62 -5.80 6.40
N TYR A 69 -13.68 -4.48 6.47
CA TYR A 69 -12.46 -3.69 6.39
C TYR A 69 -11.74 -3.54 7.73
N ASP A 70 -12.46 -3.57 8.86
CA ASP A 70 -11.84 -3.63 10.19
C ASP A 70 -10.96 -4.88 10.30
N ASN A 71 -11.47 -6.02 9.84
CA ASN A 71 -10.72 -7.27 9.77
C ASN A 71 -9.51 -7.17 8.84
N ALA A 72 -9.64 -6.48 7.71
CA ALA A 72 -8.54 -6.25 6.78
C ALA A 72 -7.43 -5.39 7.42
N ILE A 73 -7.80 -4.31 8.09
CA ILE A 73 -6.88 -3.43 8.81
C ILE A 73 -6.18 -4.18 9.95
N ASP A 74 -6.93 -4.96 10.75
CA ASP A 74 -6.36 -5.74 11.84
C ASP A 74 -5.37 -6.80 11.35
N CYS A 75 -5.66 -7.45 10.22
CA CYS A 75 -4.69 -8.32 9.56
C CYS A 75 -3.41 -7.56 9.17
N LEU A 76 -3.52 -6.38 8.56
CA LEU A 76 -2.35 -5.58 8.18
C LEU A 76 -1.57 -5.05 9.40
N ARG A 77 -2.25 -4.80 10.53
CA ARG A 77 -1.57 -4.46 11.80
C ARG A 77 -0.76 -5.63 12.33
N CYS A 78 -1.31 -6.85 12.28
CA CYS A 78 -0.54 -8.06 12.57
C CYS A 78 0.65 -8.21 11.61
N ALA A 79 0.45 -7.97 10.32
CA ALA A 79 1.53 -8.01 9.33
C ALA A 79 2.66 -7.01 9.65
N LEU A 80 2.34 -5.76 10.04
CA LEU A 80 3.33 -4.77 10.47
C LEU A 80 4.11 -5.21 11.71
N ILE A 81 3.44 -5.85 12.68
CA ILE A 81 4.09 -6.32 13.91
C ILE A 81 5.10 -7.43 13.59
N TYR A 82 4.79 -8.32 12.65
CA TYR A 82 5.63 -9.47 12.33
C TYR A 82 6.57 -9.26 11.12
N GLY A 83 6.38 -8.21 10.34
CA GLY A 83 6.94 -8.04 9.00
C GLY A 83 8.02 -6.98 8.87
N SER A 84 8.81 -6.72 9.92
CA SER A 84 9.70 -5.54 10.08
C SER A 84 10.61 -5.14 8.92
N ASN A 85 10.87 -6.04 7.96
CA ASN A 85 11.73 -5.78 6.80
C ASN A 85 10.94 -5.54 5.50
N ASN A 86 9.61 -5.66 5.53
CA ASN A 86 8.70 -5.55 4.38
C ASN A 86 7.57 -4.57 4.68
N ASP A 87 7.82 -3.60 5.56
CA ASP A 87 6.84 -2.60 5.97
C ASP A 87 6.29 -1.81 4.78
N ASP A 88 7.09 -1.60 3.74
CA ASP A 88 6.68 -0.90 2.52
C ASP A 88 5.50 -1.57 1.81
N ILE A 89 5.51 -2.90 1.73
CA ILE A 89 4.41 -3.69 1.15
C ILE A 89 3.16 -3.50 2.02
N VAL A 90 3.29 -3.68 3.33
CA VAL A 90 2.14 -3.62 4.26
C VAL A 90 1.54 -2.22 4.32
N LEU A 91 2.38 -1.17 4.33
CA LEU A 91 1.97 0.23 4.30
C LEU A 91 1.28 0.59 2.97
N THR A 92 1.75 0.05 1.85
CA THR A 92 1.11 0.26 0.54
C THR A 92 -0.29 -0.37 0.50
N GLU A 93 -0.45 -1.57 1.07
CA GLU A 93 -1.77 -2.21 1.18
C GLU A 93 -2.71 -1.44 2.12
N LEU A 94 -2.22 -0.94 3.26
CA LEU A 94 -2.99 -0.07 4.14
C LEU A 94 -3.47 1.19 3.41
N ALA A 95 -2.58 1.84 2.65
CA ALA A 95 -2.92 3.01 1.86
C ALA A 95 -4.03 2.72 0.84
N ASN A 96 -3.97 1.57 0.17
CA ASN A 96 -4.99 1.16 -0.81
C ASN A 96 -6.37 0.98 -0.15
N ILE A 97 -6.43 0.29 0.99
CA ILE A 97 -7.69 0.09 1.72
C ILE A 97 -8.28 1.43 2.14
N VAL A 98 -7.52 2.24 2.88
CA VAL A 98 -8.05 3.51 3.43
C VAL A 98 -8.37 4.51 2.32
N PHE A 99 -7.63 4.48 1.19
CA PHE A 99 -7.95 5.28 0.01
C PHE A 99 -9.30 4.91 -0.61
N ARG A 100 -9.61 3.61 -0.78
CA ARG A 100 -10.91 3.16 -1.34
C ARG A 100 -12.12 3.59 -0.50
N TYR A 101 -11.86 4.04 0.71
CA TYR A 101 -12.85 4.57 1.62
C TYR A 101 -12.90 6.07 1.75
N GLY A 102 -12.10 6.78 0.98
CA GLY A 102 -12.07 8.24 1.02
C GLY A 102 -11.16 8.83 2.10
N TYR A 103 -10.42 8.00 2.86
CA TYR A 103 -9.39 8.46 3.80
C TYR A 103 -8.08 8.79 3.06
N ILE A 104 -8.16 9.71 2.10
CA ILE A 104 -7.05 10.06 1.19
C ILE A 104 -5.82 10.57 1.97
N ARG A 105 -6.03 11.34 3.03
CA ARG A 105 -4.93 11.89 3.84
C ARG A 105 -4.18 10.80 4.61
N ASP A 106 -4.89 9.79 5.10
CA ASP A 106 -4.28 8.65 5.79
C ASP A 106 -3.52 7.79 4.78
N ALA A 107 -4.06 7.59 3.57
CA ALA A 107 -3.33 6.94 2.48
C ALA A 107 -2.01 7.65 2.16
N ILE A 108 -2.01 8.99 2.12
CA ILE A 108 -0.79 9.78 1.90
C ILE A 108 0.23 9.55 3.01
N ILE A 109 -0.20 9.52 4.28
CA ILE A 109 0.68 9.25 5.42
C ILE A 109 1.32 7.86 5.30
N PHE A 110 0.54 6.82 4.96
CA PHE A 110 1.07 5.46 4.81
C PHE A 110 2.09 5.35 3.68
N ILE A 111 1.82 5.92 2.50
CA ILE A 111 2.78 5.90 1.38
C ILE A 111 4.02 6.75 1.67
N GLN A 112 3.88 7.89 2.36
CA GLN A 112 5.05 8.67 2.81
C GLN A 112 5.93 7.84 3.74
N ARG A 113 5.33 7.11 4.68
CA ARG A 113 6.06 6.21 5.59
C ARG A 113 6.77 5.08 4.84
N ALA A 114 6.12 4.51 3.83
CA ALA A 114 6.73 3.48 2.96
C ALA A 114 7.92 4.06 2.18
N LEU A 115 7.80 5.30 1.69
CA LEU A 115 8.88 5.99 1.00
C LEU A 115 10.05 6.28 1.95
N ASP A 116 9.79 6.73 3.18
CA ASP A 116 10.81 7.00 4.19
C ASP A 116 11.61 5.74 4.55
N PHE A 117 10.96 4.57 4.58
CA PHE A 117 11.64 3.28 4.77
C PHE A 117 12.71 3.04 3.69
N HIS A 118 12.36 3.27 2.42
CA HIS A 118 13.30 3.13 1.29
C HIS A 118 14.36 4.23 1.24
N LEU A 119 14.06 5.45 1.72
CA LEU A 119 15.04 6.54 1.77
C LEU A 119 16.10 6.32 2.85
N LYS A 120 15.72 5.74 4.00
CA LYS A 120 16.66 5.42 5.09
C LYS A 120 17.64 4.31 4.74
N SER A 121 17.23 3.39 3.87
CA SER A 121 18.02 2.20 3.52
C SER A 121 19.36 2.51 2.84
N GLN A 122 19.60 3.73 2.32
CA GLN A 122 20.79 4.12 1.52
C GLN A 122 21.10 3.21 0.31
N THR A 123 20.27 2.22 0.02
CA THR A 123 20.46 1.29 -1.09
C THR A 123 20.07 1.95 -2.41
N THR A 124 21.01 2.03 -3.34
CA THR A 124 20.81 2.61 -4.69
C THR A 124 20.82 1.56 -5.78
N ASN A 125 20.32 0.36 -5.50
CA ASN A 125 20.14 -0.67 -6.53
C ASN A 125 18.90 -0.37 -7.39
N VAL A 126 18.85 -0.98 -8.58
CA VAL A 126 17.76 -0.79 -9.55
C VAL A 126 16.39 -1.08 -8.93
N ARG A 127 16.29 -2.14 -8.12
CA ARG A 127 15.06 -2.53 -7.42
C ARG A 127 14.55 -1.45 -6.46
N SER A 128 15.42 -0.89 -5.63
CA SER A 128 15.10 0.18 -4.69
C SER A 128 14.65 1.44 -5.43
N LEU A 129 15.35 1.81 -6.50
CA LEU A 129 14.95 2.94 -7.35
C LEU A 129 13.57 2.72 -7.98
N PHE A 130 13.27 1.50 -8.41
CA PHE A 130 11.97 1.13 -8.97
C PHE A 130 10.85 1.21 -7.94
N ILE A 131 11.07 0.70 -6.73
CA ILE A 131 10.06 0.80 -5.67
C ILE A 131 9.82 2.28 -5.30
N ARG A 132 10.88 3.07 -5.17
CA ARG A 132 10.77 4.52 -4.91
C ARG A 132 10.02 5.25 -6.02
N SER A 133 10.21 4.89 -7.29
CA SER A 133 9.51 5.53 -8.42
C SER A 133 8.01 5.25 -8.37
N ILE A 134 7.61 4.03 -8.03
CA ILE A 134 6.22 3.64 -7.80
C ILE A 134 5.62 4.43 -6.64
N LEU A 135 6.30 4.50 -5.49
CA LEU A 135 5.79 5.23 -4.32
C LEU A 135 5.64 6.72 -4.60
N HIS A 136 6.59 7.34 -5.30
CA HIS A 136 6.45 8.73 -5.75
C HIS A 136 5.27 8.91 -6.71
N TYR A 137 5.07 7.99 -7.66
CA TYR A 137 3.93 8.06 -8.58
C TYR A 137 2.60 7.98 -7.83
N TYR A 138 2.51 7.07 -6.85
CA TYR A 138 1.34 6.92 -6.00
C TYR A 138 1.07 8.18 -5.17
N LEU A 139 2.09 8.79 -4.56
CA LEU A 139 1.94 10.08 -3.87
C LEU A 139 1.48 11.20 -4.80
N GLY A 140 1.96 11.22 -6.05
CA GLY A 140 1.50 12.15 -7.07
C GLY A 140 0.00 12.03 -7.31
N ASN A 141 -0.50 10.79 -7.47
CA ASN A 141 -1.93 10.53 -7.68
C ASN A 141 -2.76 10.94 -6.46
N LEU A 142 -2.35 10.54 -5.26
CA LEU A 142 -3.06 10.88 -4.03
C LEU A 142 -3.09 12.40 -3.79
N CYS A 143 -1.98 13.11 -4.06
CA CYS A 143 -1.93 14.56 -3.93
C CYS A 143 -2.80 15.27 -4.97
N THR A 144 -2.92 14.72 -6.19
CA THR A 144 -3.84 15.25 -7.21
C THR A 144 -5.28 15.15 -6.71
N ILE A 145 -5.67 14.01 -6.14
CA ILE A 145 -7.03 13.80 -5.60
C ILE A 145 -7.29 14.70 -4.38
N ASP A 146 -6.29 14.92 -3.52
CA ASP A 146 -6.36 15.83 -2.36
C ASP A 146 -6.17 17.32 -2.75
N ASN A 147 -6.19 17.66 -4.05
CA ASN A 147 -6.04 19.02 -4.59
C ASN A 147 -4.70 19.72 -4.27
N ARG A 148 -3.66 18.96 -3.91
CA ARG A 148 -2.30 19.45 -3.66
C ARG A 148 -1.44 19.37 -4.93
N PHE A 149 -1.83 20.10 -5.97
CA PHE A 149 -1.23 20.01 -7.30
C PHE A 149 0.27 20.31 -7.35
N VAL A 150 0.75 21.28 -6.56
CA VAL A 150 2.18 21.61 -6.51
C VAL A 150 3.00 20.43 -5.99
N LEU A 151 2.53 19.77 -4.93
CA LEU A 151 3.15 18.55 -4.41
C LEU A 151 3.03 17.40 -5.42
N ALA A 152 1.87 17.25 -6.07
CA ALA A 152 1.68 16.21 -7.07
C ALA A 152 2.70 16.31 -8.21
N ILE A 153 2.91 17.51 -8.76
CA ILE A 153 3.91 17.78 -9.79
C ILE A 153 5.32 17.44 -9.30
N GLN A 154 5.67 17.81 -8.06
CA GLN A 154 6.97 17.48 -7.48
C GLN A 154 7.18 15.96 -7.42
N PHE A 155 6.17 15.20 -7.02
CA PHE A 155 6.23 13.75 -6.96
C PHE A 155 6.35 13.10 -8.34
N TYR A 156 5.58 13.55 -9.33
CA TYR A 156 5.70 13.06 -10.71
C TYR A 156 7.08 13.36 -11.31
N ASN A 157 7.62 14.55 -11.05
CA ASN A 157 8.98 14.89 -11.49
C ASN A 157 10.03 13.95 -10.85
N ARG A 158 9.86 13.59 -9.57
CA ARG A 158 10.73 12.61 -8.91
C ARG A 158 10.60 11.22 -9.53
N THR A 159 9.38 10.77 -9.85
CA THR A 159 9.15 9.51 -10.58
C THR A 159 9.91 9.50 -11.90
N LYS A 160 9.77 10.55 -12.72
CA LYS A 160 10.46 10.68 -14.00
C LYS A 160 11.99 10.55 -13.86
N ILE A 161 12.58 11.32 -12.96
CA ILE A 161 14.03 11.31 -12.71
C ILE A 161 14.52 9.91 -12.31
N LEU A 162 13.77 9.20 -11.45
CA LEU A 162 14.14 7.86 -11.02
C LEU A 162 14.07 6.84 -12.16
N LEU A 163 13.02 6.90 -13.00
CA LEU A 163 12.89 6.02 -14.16
C LEU A 163 14.01 6.25 -15.18
N GLU A 164 14.35 7.51 -15.48
CA GLU A 164 15.49 7.84 -16.35
C GLU A 164 16.81 7.28 -15.82
N ARG A 165 17.01 7.30 -14.50
CA ARG A 165 18.19 6.70 -13.86
C ARG A 165 18.19 5.18 -13.99
N ILE A 166 17.04 4.53 -13.82
CA ILE A 166 16.90 3.07 -13.97
C ILE A 166 17.24 2.64 -15.39
N THR A 167 16.71 3.35 -16.40
CA THR A 167 17.01 3.06 -17.81
C THR A 167 18.50 3.12 -18.09
N LYS A 168 19.17 4.21 -17.68
CA LYS A 168 20.63 4.34 -17.85
C LYS A 168 21.42 3.19 -17.21
N MET A 169 21.08 2.82 -15.97
CA MET A 169 21.75 1.73 -15.27
C MET A 169 21.49 0.36 -15.93
N SER A 170 20.33 0.17 -16.56
CA SER A 170 20.02 -1.05 -17.30
C SER A 170 20.80 -1.15 -18.60
N ASP A 171 21.00 -0.01 -19.28
CA ASP A 171 21.79 0.05 -20.52
C ASP A 171 23.27 -0.20 -20.22
N ASP A 172 23.80 0.39 -19.15
CA ASP A 172 25.19 0.18 -18.70
C ASP A 172 25.46 -1.30 -18.31
N GLN A 173 24.49 -2.00 -17.72
CA GLN A 173 24.60 -3.42 -17.39
C GLN A 173 24.54 -4.37 -18.60
N GLN A 174 24.08 -3.91 -19.76
CA GLN A 174 24.10 -4.68 -21.02
C GLN A 174 25.42 -4.51 -21.79
N LEU A 175 26.29 -3.60 -21.35
CA LEU A 175 27.59 -3.30 -21.96
C LEU A 175 28.78 -4.01 -21.28
N GLU A 176 28.53 -4.82 -20.25
CA GLU A 176 29.49 -5.73 -19.60
C GLU A 176 29.25 -7.20 -20.01
#